data_AF-A0A016A9P2-F1
#
_entry.id   AF-A0A016A9P2-F1
#
_cell.length_a   1.000
_cell.length_b   1.000
_cell.length_c   1.000
_cell.angle_alpha   90.00
_cell.angle_beta   90.00
_cell.angle_gamma   90.00
#
_symmetry.space_group_name_H-M   'P 1'
#
loop_
_entity.id
_entity.type
_entity.pdbx_description
1 polymer ?
#
loop_
_entity_poly.entity_id
_entity_poly.type
_entity_poly.pdbx_seq_one_letter_code
_entity_poly.pdbx_strand_id
1 'polypeptide(L)' 'MGNILKDKSMAFAIQIVNLHKYPNKRKAYSLSDQILRSGAAIGVLQKETECAESNADFIHNIA' A
#
# COMPACT_ATOMS: atom_id res chain seq x y z
N MET A 1 10.18 -6.21 -18.92
CA MET A 1 8.80 -6.36 -18.41
C MET A 1 8.91 -6.52 -16.91
N GLY A 2 8.63 -5.46 -16.14
CA GLY A 2 8.84 -5.42 -14.69
C GLY A 2 7.81 -6.25 -13.93
N ASN A 3 8.07 -6.53 -12.65
CA ASN A 3 7.16 -7.25 -11.76
C ASN A 3 5.79 -6.52 -11.70
N ILE A 4 4.77 -7.10 -12.33
CA ILE A 4 3.42 -6.51 -12.46
C ILE A 4 2.82 -6.14 -11.09
N LEU A 5 3.12 -6.93 -10.05
CA LEU A 5 2.62 -6.67 -8.70
C LEU A 5 3.26 -5.41 -8.13
N LYS A 6 4.58 -5.25 -8.28
CA LYS A 6 5.33 -4.06 -7.86
C LYS A 6 4.77 -2.78 -8.50
N ASP A 7 4.59 -2.82 -9.82
CA ASP A 7 4.13 -1.66 -10.59
C ASP A 7 2.71 -1.25 -10.17
N LYS A 8 1.82 -2.24 -9.97
CA LYS A 8 0.44 -1.99 -9.50
C LYS A 8 0.39 -1.50 -8.06
N SER A 9 1.16 -2.09 -7.14
CA SER A 9 1.21 -1.66 -5.74
C SER A 9 1.71 -0.23 -5.60
N MET A 10 2.72 0.16 -6.40
CA MET A 10 3.23 1.53 -6.40
C MET A 10 2.21 2.52 -6.99
N ALA A 11 1.56 2.18 -8.10
CA ALA A 11 0.50 3.02 -8.67
C ALA A 11 -0.67 3.21 -7.69
N PHE A 12 -1.06 2.15 -6.98
CA PHE A 12 -2.10 2.19 -5.96
C PHE A 12 -1.73 3.08 -4.77
N ALA A 13 -0.51 2.97 -4.25
CA ALA A 13 -0.03 3.82 -3.15
C ALA A 13 -0.08 5.32 -3.53
N ILE A 14 0.28 5.67 -4.76
CA ILE A 14 0.19 7.04 -5.28
C ILE A 14 -1.27 7.51 -5.35
N GLN A 15 -2.19 6.66 -5.80
CA GLN A 15 -3.62 6.99 -5.83
C GLN A 15 -4.18 7.27 -4.43
N ILE A 16 -3.79 6.48 -3.43
CA ILE A 16 -4.21 6.65 -2.04
C ILE A 16 -3.70 7.96 -1.45
N VAL A 17 -2.44 8.32 -1.70
CA VAL A 17 -1.87 9.61 -1.28
C VAL A 17 -2.64 10.78 -1.91
N ASN A 18 -2.99 10.67 -3.19
CA ASN A 18 -3.77 11.70 -3.88
C ASN A 18 -5.22 11.79 -3.37
N LEU A 19 -5.84 10.64 -3.04
CA LEU A 19 -7.15 10.58 -2.41
C LEU A 19 -7.15 11.25 -1.03
N HIS A 20 -6.10 11.03 -0.23
CA HIS A 20 -5.96 11.67 1.08
C HIS A 20 -5.80 13.20 1.00
N LYS A 21 -5.14 13.71 -0.06
CA LYS A 21 -4.95 15.15 -0.30
C LYS A 21 -6.22 15.90 -0.70
N TYR A 22 -7.31 15.20 -1.04
CA TYR A 22 -8.55 15.88 -1.41
C TYR A 22 -9.09 16.65 -0.20
N PRO A 23 -9.34 17.98 -0.33
CA PRO A 23 -9.82 18.81 0.76
C PRO A 23 -11.23 18.34 1.15
N ASN A 24 -11.30 17.65 2.27
CA ASN A 24 -12.52 17.00 2.72
C ASN A 24 -13.49 18.06 3.24
N LYS A 25 -14.60 18.32 2.51
CA LYS A 25 -15.72 19.13 3.02
C LYS A 25 -16.44 18.47 4.21
N ARG A 26 -16.20 17.18 4.46
CA ARG A 26 -16.64 16.43 5.64
C ARG A 26 -15.44 16.05 6.48
N LYS A 27 -15.47 16.31 7.79
CA LYS A 27 -14.40 16.07 8.77
C LYS A 27 -14.12 14.57 9.05
N ALA A 28 -14.04 13.73 8.02
CA ALA A 28 -13.76 12.30 8.15
C ALA A 28 -12.25 12.01 8.22
N TYR A 29 -11.53 12.74 9.09
CA TYR A 29 -10.08 12.64 9.21
C TYR A 29 -9.63 11.25 9.66
N SER A 30 -10.33 10.62 10.61
CA SER A 30 -9.97 9.27 11.09
C SER A 30 -10.03 8.21 10.00
N LEU A 31 -11.05 8.24 9.13
CA LEU A 31 -11.18 7.31 8.02
C LEU A 31 -10.18 7.61 6.91
N SER A 32 -9.95 8.89 6.60
CA SER A 32 -8.95 9.31 5.60
C SER A 32 -7.53 8.86 6.01
N ASP A 33 -7.18 8.99 7.28
CA ASP A 33 -5.89 8.56 7.81
C ASP A 33 -5.75 7.03 7.86
N GLN A 34 -6.85 6.31 8.10
CA GLN A 34 -6.87 4.86 8.02
C GLN A 34 -6.67 4.37 6.59
N ILE A 35 -7.34 4.99 5.61
CA ILE A 35 -7.17 4.68 4.19
C ILE A 35 -5.74 4.98 3.73
N LEU A 36 -5.16 6.11 4.16
CA LEU A 36 -3.77 6.44 3.85
C LEU A 36 -2.81 5.36 4.38
N ARG A 37 -2.97 4.98 5.65
CA ARG A 37 -2.11 3.97 6.29
C ARG A 37 -2.26 2.59 5.65
N SER A 38 -3.49 2.12 5.45
CA SER A 38 -3.72 0.80 4.86
C SER A 38 -3.29 0.74 3.40
N GLY A 39 -3.53 1.80 2.62
CA GLY A 39 -3.13 1.84 1.22
C GLY A 39 -1.62 1.97 1.00
N ALA A 40 -0.91 2.70 1.87
CA ALA A 40 0.55 2.74 1.85
C ALA A 40 1.19 1.42 2.28
N ALA A 41 0.58 0.70 3.22
CA ALA A 41 1.07 -0.60 3.70
C ALA A 41 1.18 -1.65 2.59
N ILE A 42 0.29 -1.62 1.58
CA ILE A 42 0.34 -2.54 0.43
C ILE A 42 1.68 -2.42 -0.33
N GLY A 43 2.21 -1.20 -0.47
CA GLY A 43 3.51 -0.98 -1.10
C GLY A 43 4.67 -1.48 -0.24
N VAL A 44 4.56 -1.34 1.09
CA VAL A 44 5.57 -1.81 2.05
C VAL A 44 5.61 -3.34 2.08
N LEU A 45 4.47 -4.01 2.24
CA LEU A 45 4.38 -5.47 2.27
C LEU A 45 4.89 -6.10 0.97
N GLN A 46 4.62 -5.48 -0.19
CA GLN A 46 5.18 -5.93 -1.46
C GLN A 46 6.71 -5.85 -1.46
N LYS A 47 7.27 -4.76 -0.92
CA LYS A 47 8.72 -4.55 -0.82
C LYS A 47 9.37 -5.57 0.13
N GLU A 48 8.74 -5.85 1.26
CA GLU A 48 9.18 -6.87 2.22
C GLU A 48 9.13 -8.26 1.59
N THR A 49 8.07 -8.57 0.85
CA THR A 49 7.94 -9.81 0.08
C THR A 49 9.05 -9.98 -0.97
N GLU A 50 9.51 -8.90 -1.63
CA GLU A 50 10.66 -8.94 -2.55
C GLU A 50 11.99 -9.29 -1.83
N CYS A 51 12.10 -8.96 -0.55
CA CYS A 51 13.27 -9.21 0.28
C CYS A 51 13.13 -10.47 1.17
N ALA A 52 12.09 -11.28 0.98
CA ALA A 52 11.82 -12.42 1.84
C ALA A 52 12.97 -13.43 1.85
N GLU A 53 13.42 -13.84 3.03
CA GLU A 53 14.55 -14.76 3.20
C GLU A 53 14.13 -16.23 3.07
N SER A 54 12.83 -16.52 3.12
CA SER A 54 12.29 -17.87 3.01
C SER A 54 10.89 -17.88 2.39
N ASN A 55 10.44 -19.05 1.91
CA ASN A 55 9.08 -19.22 1.41
C ASN A 55 8.01 -18.98 2.51
N ALA A 56 8.33 -19.26 3.77
CA ALA A 56 7.41 -18.99 4.89
C ALA A 56 7.26 -17.49 5.13
N ASP A 57 8.36 -16.74 5.07
CA ASP A 57 8.39 -15.28 5.20
C ASP A 57 7.68 -14.59 4.03
N PHE A 58 7.86 -15.12 2.81
CA PHE A 58 7.10 -14.69 1.63
C PHE A 58 5.59 -14.84 1.84
N ILE A 59 5.13 -16.00 2.32
CA ILE A 59 3.69 -16.26 2.57
C ILE A 59 3.16 -15.36 3.69
N HIS A 60 3.93 -15.15 4.75
CA HIS A 60 3.54 -14.29 5.87
C HIS A 60 3.30 -12.84 5.42
N ASN A 61 4.13 -12.30 4.52
CA ASN A 61 4.03 -10.92 4.06
C ASN A 61 2.87 -10.67 3.07
N ILE A 62 2.28 -11.72 2.48
CA ILE A 62 1.15 -11.61 1.52
C ILE A 62 -0.19 -12.12 2.06
N ALA A 63 -0.20 -12.78 3.22
CA ALA A 63 -1.39 -13.36 3.87
C ALA A 63 -2.04 -12.39 4.86
#